data_AF-A0A7V9NIG1-F1
#
_entry.id   AF-A0A7V9NIG1-F1
#
_cell.length_a   1.000
_cell.length_b   1.000
_cell.length_c   1.000
_cell.angle_alpha   90.00
_cell.angle_beta   90.00
_cell.angle_gamma   90.00
#
_symmetry.space_group_name_H-M   'P 1'
#
loop_
_entity.id
_entity.type
_entity.pdbx_description
1 polymer ?
#
loop_
_entity_poly.entity_id
_entity_poly.type
_entity_poly.pdbx_seq_one_letter_code
_entity_poly.pdbx_strand_id
1 'polypeptide(L)'
;MVERIMSGLMLSVLWLSFAALAVGLGLWLTRPGNHAALLLTGGLLGLFLIPVMKLADVSIAAVRERDWVTLAATLVVVVILLAFTLRDAAGLPQGSALP
;
A
#
# COMPACT_ATOMS: atom_id res chain seq x y z
N MET A 1 22.32 -5.74 9.07
CA MET A 1 21.56 -5.64 10.34
C MET A 1 20.26 -4.88 10.15
N VAL A 2 20.28 -3.68 9.55
CA VAL A 2 19.08 -2.88 9.21
C VAL A 2 18.07 -3.65 8.35
N GLU A 3 18.54 -4.35 7.32
CA GLU A 3 17.69 -5.15 6.41
C GLU A 3 16.89 -6.25 7.13
N ARG A 4 17.49 -6.93 8.11
CA ARG A 4 16.81 -7.93 8.94
C ARG A 4 15.73 -7.31 9.82
N ILE A 5 15.99 -6.12 10.37
CA ILE A 5 15.04 -5.40 11.22
C ILE A 5 13.84 -4.95 10.38
N MET A 6 14.10 -4.43 9.18
CA MET A 6 13.06 -3.94 8.28
C MET A 6 12.20 -5.08 7.73
N SER A 7 12.82 -6.21 7.37
CA SER A 7 12.12 -7.43 6.99
C SER A 7 11.24 -7.97 8.12
N GLY A 8 11.73 -7.96 9.36
CA GLY A 8 10.95 -8.33 10.54
C GLY A 8 9.77 -7.39 10.81
N LEU A 9 9.97 -6.08 10.63
CA LEU A 9 8.90 -5.08 10.74
C LEU A 9 7.83 -5.29 9.67
N MET A 10 8.21 -5.46 8.40
CA MET A 10 7.27 -5.72 7.31
C MET A 10 6.47 -7.00 7.55
N LEU A 11 7.13 -8.05 8.04
CA LEU A 11 6.45 -9.31 8.38
C LEU A 11 5.48 -9.13 9.54
N SER A 12 5.86 -8.37 10.56
CA SER A 12 5.00 -8.08 11.73
C SER A 12 3.77 -7.25 11.32
N VAL A 13 3.97 -6.23 10.49
CA VAL A 13 2.88 -5.40 9.94
C VAL A 13 1.96 -6.24 9.07
N LEU A 14 2.50 -7.14 8.23
CA LEU A 14 1.72 -8.08 7.44
C LEU A 14 0.83 -8.95 8.33
N TRP A 15 1.40 -9.58 9.36
CA TRP A 15 0.64 -10.44 10.27
C TRP A 15 -0.43 -9.67 11.07
N LEU A 16 -0.11 -8.46 11.55
CA LEU A 16 -1.07 -7.58 12.21
C LEU A 16 -2.22 -7.18 11.28
N SER A 17 -1.92 -6.87 10.02
CA SER A 17 -2.90 -6.47 9.02
C SER A 17 -3.80 -7.64 8.62
N PHE A 18 -3.21 -8.83 8.47
CA PHE A 18 -3.93 -10.07 8.18
C PHE A 18 -4.83 -10.49 9.34
N ALA A 19 -4.35 -10.36 10.58
CA ALA A 19 -5.15 -10.60 11.78
C ALA A 19 -6.30 -9.60 11.90
N ALA A 20 -6.06 -8.31 11.67
CA ALA A 20 -7.09 -7.28 11.69
C ALA A 20 -8.16 -7.50 10.61
N LEU A 21 -7.76 -7.91 9.40
CA LEU A 21 -8.67 -8.30 8.32
C LEU A 21 -9.48 -9.55 8.66
N ALA A 22 -8.85 -10.60 9.18
CA ALA A 22 -9.53 -11.84 9.55
C ALA A 22 -10.56 -11.62 10.66
N VAL A 23 -10.21 -10.83 11.69
CA VAL A 23 -11.11 -10.46 12.78
C VAL A 23 -12.21 -9.53 12.29
N GLY A 24 -11.88 -8.53 11.47
CA GLY A 24 -12.84 -7.60 10.87
C GLY A 24 -13.86 -8.33 9.98
N LEU A 25 -13.40 -9.29 9.17
CA LEU A 25 -14.24 -10.10 8.29
C LEU A 25 -15.13 -11.05 9.10
N GLY A 26 -14.58 -11.71 10.12
CA GLY A 26 -15.34 -12.57 11.03
C GLY A 26 -16.42 -11.80 11.79
N LEU A 27 -16.12 -10.59 12.25
CA LEU A 27 -17.09 -9.70 12.87
C LEU A 27 -18.13 -9.20 11.87
N TRP A 28 -17.74 -8.87 10.64
CA TRP A 28 -18.69 -8.41 9.61
C TRP A 28 -19.70 -9.50 9.22
N LEU A 29 -19.24 -10.75 9.09
CA LEU A 29 -20.07 -11.91 8.76
C LEU A 29 -21.07 -12.27 9.88
N THR A 30 -20.71 -12.03 11.14
CA THR A 30 -21.55 -12.38 12.30
C THR A 30 -22.43 -11.21 12.75
N ARG A 31 -21.91 -9.99 12.71
CA ARG A 31 -22.60 -8.73 13.07
C ARG A 31 -22.07 -7.57 12.22
N PRO A 32 -22.68 -7.29 11.05
CA PRO A 32 -22.28 -6.16 10.23
C PRO A 32 -22.55 -4.86 11.01
N GLY A 33 -21.49 -4.17 11.38
CA GLY A 33 -21.54 -2.95 12.19
C GLY A 33 -20.26 -2.14 12.07
N ASN A 34 -20.26 -0.91 12.62
CA ASN A 34 -19.20 0.08 12.40
C ASN A 34 -17.80 -0.39 12.87
N HIS A 35 -17.75 -1.29 13.85
CA HIS A 35 -16.50 -1.83 14.40
C HIS A 35 -15.83 -2.84 13.46
N ALA A 36 -16.63 -3.63 12.74
CA ALA A 36 -16.13 -4.56 11.74
C ALA A 36 -15.56 -3.79 10.54
N ALA A 37 -16.22 -2.70 10.12
CA ALA A 37 -15.73 -1.81 9.08
C ALA A 37 -14.39 -1.15 9.46
N LEU A 38 -14.24 -0.67 10.71
CA LEU A 38 -12.99 -0.07 11.18
C LEU A 38 -11.82 -1.06 11.19
N LEU A 39 -12.06 -2.32 11.60
CA LEU A 39 -11.03 -3.37 11.59
C LEU A 39 -10.64 -3.79 10.17
N LEU A 40 -11.62 -3.89 9.26
CA LEU A 40 -11.36 -4.16 7.85
C LEU A 40 -10.56 -3.03 7.18
N THR A 41 -10.97 -1.78 7.38
CA THR A 41 -10.26 -0.61 6.86
C THR A 41 -8.87 -0.47 7.46
N GLY A 42 -8.71 -0.74 8.76
CA GLY A 42 -7.42 -0.73 9.44
C GLY A 42 -6.48 -1.83 8.92
N GLY A 43 -6.99 -3.04 8.70
CA GLY A 43 -6.21 -4.14 8.12
C GLY A 43 -5.85 -3.89 6.65
N LEU A 44 -6.75 -3.29 5.86
CA LEU A 44 -6.45 -2.84 4.49
C LEU A 44 -5.39 -1.73 4.46
N LEU A 45 -5.48 -0.74 5.36
CA LEU A 45 -4.49 0.31 5.51
C LEU A 45 -3.11 -0.26 5.85
N GLY A 46 -3.05 -1.22 6.77
CA GLY A 46 -1.80 -1.87 7.14
C GLY A 46 -1.19 -2.69 5.99
N LEU A 47 -2.01 -3.36 5.17
CA LEU A 47 -1.55 -4.00 3.93
C LEU A 47 -1.03 -2.98 2.92
N PHE A 48 -1.71 -1.84 2.76
CA PHE A 48 -1.27 -0.76 1.88
C PHE A 48 0.04 -0.10 2.34
N LEU A 49 0.35 -0.18 3.63
CA LEU A 49 1.60 0.36 4.18
C LEU A 49 2.82 -0.43 3.69
N ILE A 50 2.68 -1.72 3.39
CA ILE A 50 3.78 -2.59 2.93
C ILE A 50 4.40 -2.11 1.61
N PRO A 51 3.66 -1.90 0.51
CA PRO A 51 4.24 -1.38 -0.72
C PRO A 51 4.82 0.02 -0.54
N VAL A 52 4.24 0.88 0.31
CA VAL A 52 4.80 2.20 0.62
C VAL A 52 6.17 2.09 1.30
N MET A 53 6.32 1.22 2.29
CA MET A 53 7.62 0.98 2.93
C MET A 53 8.64 0.41 1.95
N LYS A 54 8.23 -0.51 1.08
CA LYS A 54 9.11 -1.09 0.05
C LYS A 54 9.57 -0.02 -0.94
N LEU A 55 8.69 0.90 -1.31
CA LEU A 55 9.00 2.00 -2.22
C LEU A 55 9.95 3.01 -1.59
N ALA A 56 9.80 3.29 -0.30
CA ALA A 56 10.75 4.08 0.48
C ALA A 56 12.14 3.40 0.53
N ASP A 57 12.19 2.08 0.73
CA ASP A 57 13.45 1.32 0.77
C ASP A 57 14.20 1.37 -0.56
N VAL A 58 13.50 1.12 -1.67
CA VAL A 58 14.08 1.24 -3.03
C VAL A 58 14.58 2.66 -3.29
N SER A 59 13.85 3.68 -2.83
CA SER A 59 14.27 5.08 -2.98
C SER A 59 15.54 5.38 -2.18
N ILE A 60 15.62 4.90 -0.93
CA ILE A 60 16.80 5.08 -0.06
C ILE A 60 18.01 4.33 -0.65
N ALA A 61 17.82 3.11 -1.14
CA ALA A 61 18.86 2.32 -1.80
C ALA A 61 19.40 3.03 -3.05
N ALA A 62 18.51 3.53 -3.92
CA ALA A 62 18.89 4.26 -5.13
C ALA A 62 19.69 5.53 -4.83
N VAL A 63 19.31 6.30 -3.80
CA VAL A 63 20.07 7.47 -3.33
C VAL A 63 21.45 7.06 -2.84
N ARG A 64 21.54 5.97 -2.07
CA ARG A 64 22.79 5.48 -1.47
C ARG A 64 23.78 5.00 -2.53
N GLU A 65 23.29 4.36 -3.58
CA GLU A 65 24.10 3.84 -4.69
C GLU A 65 24.40 4.91 -5.76
N ARG A 66 23.89 6.15 -5.61
CA ARG A 66 23.93 7.20 -6.62
C ARG A 66 23.37 6.75 -7.97
N ASP A 67 22.45 5.79 -7.96
CA ASP A 67 21.78 5.34 -9.17
C ASP A 67 20.59 6.25 -9.45
N TRP A 68 20.90 7.36 -10.11
CA TRP A 68 19.93 8.37 -10.52
C TRP A 68 18.90 7.84 -11.52
N VAL A 69 19.24 6.79 -12.28
CA VAL A 69 18.34 6.19 -13.27
C VAL A 69 17.24 5.42 -12.55
N THR A 70 17.61 4.58 -11.58
CA THR A 70 16.65 3.85 -10.76
C THR A 70 15.72 4.79 -10.00
N LEU A 71 16.27 5.87 -9.44
CA LEU A 71 15.49 6.89 -8.71
C LEU A 71 14.49 7.63 -9.62
N ALA A 72 14.93 8.03 -10.82
CA ALA A 72 14.04 8.65 -11.81
C ALA A 72 12.92 7.68 -12.24
N ALA A 73 13.24 6.40 -12.44
CA ALA A 73 12.26 5.38 -12.79
C ALA A 73 11.23 5.17 -11.67
N THR A 74 11.65 5.04 -10.41
CA THR A 74 10.70 4.94 -9.28
C THR A 74 9.84 6.18 -9.17
N LEU A 75 10.41 7.38 -9.35
CA LEU A 75 9.67 8.63 -9.30
C LEU A 75 8.59 8.68 -10.39
N VAL A 76 8.93 8.32 -11.63
CA VAL A 76 7.98 8.26 -12.75
C VAL A 76 6.84 7.30 -12.45
N VAL A 77 7.16 6.09 -11.95
CA VAL A 77 6.14 5.09 -11.58
C VAL A 77 5.23 5.63 -10.47
N VAL A 78 5.79 6.27 -9.44
CA VAL A 78 4.99 6.89 -8.37
C VAL A 78 4.08 7.97 -8.92
N VAL A 79 4.59 8.86 -9.76
CA VAL A 79 3.79 9.95 -10.38
C VAL A 79 2.65 9.38 -11.20
N ILE A 80 2.89 8.33 -12.00
CA ILE A 80 1.86 7.66 -12.78
C ILE A 80 0.81 7.05 -11.85
N LEU A 81 1.22 6.28 -10.83
CA LEU A 81 0.30 5.68 -9.87
C LEU A 81 -0.55 6.74 -9.14
N LEU A 82 0.06 7.86 -8.75
CA LEU A 82 -0.63 8.97 -8.09
C LEU A 82 -1.61 9.64 -9.04
N ALA A 83 -1.23 9.87 -10.29
CA ALA A 83 -2.12 10.43 -11.31
C ALA A 83 -3.33 9.53 -11.58
N PHE A 84 -3.13 8.21 -11.66
CA PHE A 84 -4.21 7.24 -11.82
C PHE A 84 -5.10 7.17 -10.57
N THR A 85 -4.51 7.15 -9.38
CA THR A 85 -5.27 7.10 -8.12
C THR A 85 -6.09 8.37 -7.91
N LEU A 86 -5.53 9.54 -8.21
CA LEU A 86 -6.24 10.82 -8.16
C LEU A 86 -7.34 10.91 -9.22
N ARG A 87 -7.11 10.34 -10.41
CA ARG A 87 -8.11 10.28 -11.48
C ARG A 87 -9.30 9.40 -11.09
N ASP A 88 -9.05 8.21 -10.54
CA ASP A 88 -10.09 7.32 -10.02
C ASP A 88 -10.83 7.95 -8.83
N ALA A 89 -10.09 8.56 -7.89
CA ALA A 89 -10.68 9.27 -6.74
C ALA A 89 -11.52 10.49 -7.16
N ALA A 90 -11.16 11.15 -8.25
CA ALA A 90 -11.93 12.26 -8.84
C ALA A 90 -13.17 11.78 -9.63
N GLY A 91 -13.38 10.46 -9.76
CA GLY A 91 -14.52 9.90 -10.51
C GLY A 91 -14.49 10.22 -12.00
N LEU A 92 -13.31 10.54 -12.54
CA LEU A 92 -13.18 10.87 -13.96
C LEU A 92 -13.41 9.59 -14.79
N PRO A 93 -14.34 9.59 -15.76
CA PRO A 93 -14.67 8.38 -16.50
C PRO A 93 -13.42 7.76 -17.14
N GLN A 94 -13.30 6.44 -17.00
CA GLN A 94 -12.44 5.63 -17.86
C GLN A 94 -12.89 5.97 -19.28
N GLY A 95 -12.00 6.58 -20.08
CA GLY A 95 -12.35 7.06 -21.41
C GLY A 95 -13.14 5.96 -22.13
N SER A 96 -14.43 6.22 -22.34
CA SER A 96 -15.30 5.37 -23.12
C SER A 96 -14.56 5.11 -24.42
N ALA A 97 -14.36 3.82 -24.71
CA ALA A 97 -13.88 3.30 -25.96
C ALA A 97 -14.15 4.29 -27.10
N LEU A 98 -13.10 4.90 -27.63
CA LEU A 98 -13.19 5.45 -28.97
C LEU A 98 -13.14 4.23 -29.91
N PRO A 99 -14.10 4.14 -30.86
CA PRO A 99 -14.31 3.00 -31.74
C PRO A 99 -13.12 2.73 -32.68
#